data_AF-A0A261KJY7-F1
#
_entry.id   AF-A0A261KJY7-F1
#
_cell.length_a   1.000
_cell.length_b   1.000
_cell.length_c   1.000
_cell.angle_alpha   90.00
_cell.angle_beta   90.00
_cell.angle_gamma   90.00
#
_symmetry.space_group_name_H-M   'P 1'
#
loop_
_entity.id
_entity.type
_entity.pdbx_description
1 polymer ?
#
loop_
_entity_poly.entity_id
_entity_poly.type
_entity_poly.pdbx_seq_one_letter_code
_entity_poly.pdbx_strand_id
1 'polypeptide(L)'
;MQPQIEAQQKDIAGLQEEKKTIAVGKQNLETQLSNQQQELQHLQSELGEIEQNISNIESDIATNEQKVEELDAQLLKESSEKIYLQDTLAEIDQRIEEKESEISDKYEEIKLTEKYARHVNAEVDRLENRLDLINQADALETEYQNQQDNWQNALDNQIAATEEFLATRKAGEDERKQLLSLQSQLADTKTQLATAQQQQAQLRTEVQTAQKDLQLTQLQLRNQHLHLQSLNAQDPSLYSAEAYYYNQAQHHRARMWYSNGRQYVYHHGHAAAYRANLQKASRLAQQRNENWSKRQETHKKIQELNQAIATQTADVASKEQELAKVTPEVSNLTAKAAEIESQIPPLVTALEPLKQVENEKLADFQNAVGQTETASVELAQTTKEQAAALNHLISFGVLGTESDVDFFATQVEPKVNQFIQQLQDRSNDLGSQADTLGDLIGEWEEELNNTTDEVSRQALTDLITETIGQQNNLLQRQQENQEIVTELSDRLTEATVSLENLRQQQELEIREQLNSNDKRLEALNRQLETETAAEKAVNEDTVLAYAQLNDQVRADLTASATQWVSQLQEGHQQTQEIVESQQNLSESVDDLIEYIEDNLADVDGERDRNLAY
;
A
#
# COMPACT_ATOMS: atom_id res chain seq x y z
N MET A 1 27.66 150.96 -142.85
CA MET A 1 27.96 149.52 -143.01
C MET A 1 28.77 148.92 -141.86
N GLN A 2 29.70 149.65 -141.21
CA GLN A 2 30.52 149.15 -140.09
C GLN A 2 29.76 148.59 -138.84
N PRO A 3 28.63 149.16 -138.37
CA PRO A 3 28.02 148.75 -137.08
C PRO A 3 27.30 147.38 -137.10
N GLN A 4 26.93 146.89 -138.28
CA GLN A 4 26.05 145.72 -138.42
C GLN A 4 26.80 144.39 -138.27
N ILE A 5 28.11 144.38 -138.56
CA ILE A 5 28.97 143.19 -138.44
C ILE A 5 29.30 142.92 -136.97
N GLU A 6 29.54 143.96 -136.16
CA GLU A 6 29.80 143.83 -134.72
C GLU A 6 28.62 143.22 -133.96
N ALA A 7 27.38 143.57 -134.36
CA ALA A 7 26.17 142.97 -133.77
C ALA A 7 26.08 141.47 -134.06
N GLN A 8 26.35 141.04 -135.31
CA GLN A 8 26.31 139.63 -135.69
C GLN A 8 27.41 138.81 -135.01
N GLN A 9 28.60 139.38 -134.78
CA GLN A 9 29.67 138.70 -134.03
C GLN A 9 29.31 138.50 -132.56
N LYS A 10 28.59 139.46 -131.95
CA LYS A 10 28.10 139.34 -130.58
C LYS A 10 27.03 138.24 -130.44
N ASP A 11 26.10 138.14 -131.40
CA ASP A 11 25.09 137.09 -131.42
C ASP A 11 25.70 135.70 -131.63
N ILE A 12 26.69 135.57 -132.53
CA ILE A 12 27.41 134.31 -132.72
C ILE A 12 28.13 133.87 -131.44
N ALA A 13 28.78 134.80 -130.74
CA ALA A 13 29.42 134.51 -129.46
C ALA A 13 28.40 134.08 -128.39
N GLY A 14 27.23 134.73 -128.34
CA GLY A 14 26.12 134.36 -127.44
C GLY A 14 25.56 132.96 -127.73
N LEU A 15 25.33 132.64 -129.00
CA LEU A 15 24.87 131.32 -129.43
C LEU A 15 25.93 130.22 -129.19
N GLN A 16 27.22 130.55 -129.30
CA GLN A 16 28.30 129.62 -128.96
C GLN A 16 28.33 129.32 -127.46
N GLU A 17 28.11 130.33 -126.61
CA GLU A 17 28.03 130.13 -125.17
C GLU A 17 26.77 129.33 -124.79
N GLU A 18 25.60 129.64 -125.38
CA GLU A 18 24.38 128.83 -125.20
C GLU A 18 24.59 127.38 -125.61
N LYS A 19 25.22 127.13 -126.77
CA LYS A 19 25.56 125.77 -127.21
C LYS A 19 26.44 125.06 -126.20
N LYS A 20 27.41 125.75 -125.60
CA LYS A 20 28.29 125.21 -124.57
C LYS A 20 27.52 124.91 -123.29
N THR A 21 26.64 125.80 -122.83
CA THR A 21 25.78 125.58 -121.66
C THR A 21 24.83 124.40 -121.88
N ILE A 22 24.22 124.28 -123.05
CA ILE A 22 23.34 123.15 -123.40
C ILE A 22 24.14 121.85 -123.47
N ALA A 23 25.36 121.86 -124.01
CA ALA A 23 26.21 120.68 -124.04
C ALA A 23 26.58 120.20 -122.62
N VAL A 24 26.90 121.12 -121.71
CA VAL A 24 27.14 120.80 -120.30
C VAL A 24 25.86 120.29 -119.61
N GLY A 25 24.71 120.93 -119.86
CA GLY A 25 23.42 120.50 -119.32
C GLY A 25 23.04 119.09 -119.78
N LYS A 26 23.26 118.79 -121.06
CA LYS A 26 23.07 117.45 -121.62
C LYS A 26 23.98 116.43 -120.94
N GLN A 27 25.26 116.73 -120.77
CA GLN A 27 26.21 115.82 -120.12
C GLN A 27 25.84 115.55 -118.65
N ASN A 28 25.34 116.55 -117.92
CA ASN A 28 24.85 116.38 -116.55
C ASN A 28 23.62 115.47 -116.48
N LEU A 29 22.65 115.65 -117.38
CA LEU A 29 21.48 114.79 -117.47
C LEU A 29 21.85 113.35 -117.85
N GLU A 30 22.78 113.16 -118.78
CA GLU A 30 23.31 111.83 -119.13
C GLU A 30 23.98 111.16 -117.92
N THR A 31 24.73 111.93 -117.12
CA THR A 31 25.35 111.43 -115.88
C THR A 31 24.30 111.05 -114.84
N GLN A 32 23.28 111.91 -114.62
CA GLN A 32 22.17 111.61 -113.70
C GLN A 32 21.40 110.37 -114.13
N LEU A 33 21.09 110.25 -115.42
CA LEU A 33 20.39 109.10 -115.98
C LEU A 33 21.22 107.82 -115.80
N SER A 34 22.52 107.87 -116.05
CA SER A 34 23.43 106.74 -115.83
C SER A 34 23.45 106.31 -114.35
N ASN A 35 23.50 107.27 -113.42
CA ASN A 35 23.48 106.97 -111.98
C ASN A 35 22.14 106.35 -111.56
N GLN A 36 21.01 106.90 -112.03
CA GLN A 36 19.68 106.35 -111.76
C GLN A 36 19.52 104.94 -112.35
N GLN A 37 20.10 104.68 -113.53
CA GLN A 37 20.10 103.34 -114.12
C GLN A 37 20.91 102.34 -113.29
N GLN A 38 22.06 102.75 -112.73
CA GLN A 38 22.85 101.91 -111.83
C GLN A 38 22.12 101.65 -110.50
N GLU A 39 21.50 102.67 -109.90
CA GLU A 39 20.72 102.54 -108.67
C GLU A 39 19.50 101.64 -108.87
N LEU A 40 18.82 101.76 -110.01
CA LEU A 40 17.70 100.89 -110.37
C LEU A 40 18.16 99.44 -110.58
N GLN A 41 19.33 99.20 -111.18
CA GLN A 41 19.93 97.87 -111.28
C GLN A 41 20.29 97.30 -109.90
N HIS A 42 20.81 98.11 -108.98
CA HIS A 42 21.12 97.69 -107.61
C HIS A 42 19.86 97.29 -106.85
N LEU A 43 18.82 98.14 -106.86
CA LEU A 43 17.54 97.86 -106.22
C LEU A 43 16.86 96.61 -106.80
N GLN A 44 17.00 96.36 -108.10
CA GLN A 44 16.52 95.12 -108.73
C GLN A 44 17.26 93.89 -108.21
N SER A 45 18.57 94.00 -107.96
CA SER A 45 19.36 92.92 -107.35
C SER A 45 18.95 92.67 -105.90
N GLU A 46 18.82 93.72 -105.09
CA GLU A 46 18.39 93.62 -103.69
C GLU A 46 16.98 93.04 -103.57
N LEU A 47 16.06 93.45 -104.46
CA LEU A 47 14.71 92.89 -104.53
C LEU A 47 14.76 91.39 -104.82
N GLY A 48 15.58 90.96 -105.79
CA GLY A 48 15.77 89.54 -106.09
C GLY A 48 16.34 88.74 -104.92
N GLU A 49 17.27 89.31 -104.14
CA GLU A 49 17.80 88.67 -102.92
C GLU A 49 16.75 88.57 -101.81
N ILE A 50 15.95 89.62 -101.61
CA ILE A 50 14.85 89.63 -100.64
C ILE A 50 13.80 88.59 -101.02
N GLU A 51 13.41 88.52 -102.30
CA GLU A 51 12.46 87.52 -102.80
C GLU A 51 12.98 86.09 -102.57
N GLN A 52 14.28 85.84 -102.80
CA GLN A 52 14.90 84.55 -102.51
C GLN A 52 14.91 84.22 -101.01
N ASN A 53 15.21 85.19 -100.16
CA ASN A 53 15.19 85.00 -98.70
C ASN A 53 13.77 84.74 -98.18
N ILE A 54 12.77 85.45 -98.71
CA ILE A 54 11.35 85.20 -98.40
C ILE A 54 10.99 83.76 -98.79
N SER A 55 11.34 83.33 -100.00
CA SER A 55 11.08 81.96 -100.44
C SER A 55 11.74 80.90 -99.55
N ASN A 56 12.97 81.15 -99.07
CA ASN A 56 13.65 80.25 -98.13
C ASN A 56 12.93 80.20 -96.76
N ILE A 57 12.52 81.37 -96.23
CA ILE A 57 11.79 81.45 -94.96
C ILE A 57 10.42 80.76 -95.07
N GLU A 58 9.71 80.94 -96.17
CA GLU A 58 8.44 80.25 -96.44
C GLU A 58 8.63 78.73 -96.46
N SER A 59 9.73 78.25 -97.05
CA SER A 59 10.10 76.83 -97.02
C SER A 59 10.43 76.32 -95.62
N ASP A 60 11.17 77.10 -94.81
CA ASP A 60 11.50 76.74 -93.43
C ASP A 60 10.26 76.75 -92.53
N ILE A 61 9.33 77.70 -92.73
CA ILE A 61 8.05 77.75 -92.04
C ILE A 61 7.24 76.49 -92.36
N ALA A 62 7.08 76.14 -93.64
CA ALA A 62 6.36 74.94 -94.04
C ALA A 62 6.97 73.66 -93.43
N THR A 63 8.30 73.59 -93.35
CA THR A 63 9.00 72.47 -92.71
C THR A 63 8.75 72.41 -91.20
N ASN A 64 8.77 73.56 -90.53
CA ASN A 64 8.49 73.63 -89.10
C ASN A 64 7.03 73.33 -88.77
N GLU A 65 6.09 73.75 -89.61
CA GLU A 65 4.67 73.40 -89.49
C GLU A 65 4.47 71.88 -89.55
N GLN A 66 5.09 71.20 -90.51
CA GLN A 66 5.06 69.73 -90.57
C GLN A 66 5.64 69.07 -89.32
N LYS A 67 6.75 69.60 -88.79
CA LYS A 67 7.36 69.05 -87.57
C LYS A 67 6.50 69.26 -86.32
N VAL A 68 5.79 70.39 -86.25
CA VAL A 68 4.81 70.63 -85.18
C VAL A 68 3.66 69.63 -85.27
N GLU A 69 3.12 69.40 -86.47
CA GLU A 69 2.07 68.39 -86.69
C GLU A 69 2.54 66.98 -86.28
N GLU A 70 3.79 66.60 -86.60
CA GLU A 70 4.37 65.32 -86.19
C GLU A 70 4.54 65.20 -84.67
N LEU A 71 5.00 66.27 -84.00
CA LEU A 71 5.15 66.29 -82.54
C LEU A 71 3.80 66.25 -81.83
N ASP A 72 2.79 66.95 -82.34
CA ASP A 72 1.42 66.89 -81.81
C ASP A 72 0.84 65.49 -81.94
N ALA A 73 1.08 64.82 -83.08
CA ALA A 73 0.67 63.42 -83.27
C ALA A 73 1.39 62.46 -82.31
N GLN A 74 2.69 62.66 -82.05
CA GLN A 74 3.44 61.88 -81.05
C GLN A 74 2.92 62.11 -79.63
N LEU A 75 2.68 63.35 -79.25
CA LEU A 75 2.16 63.70 -77.92
C LEU A 75 0.77 63.10 -77.69
N LEU A 76 -0.10 63.13 -78.70
CA LEU A 76 -1.41 62.47 -78.65
C LEU A 76 -1.28 60.96 -78.43
N LYS A 77 -0.32 60.32 -79.11
CA LYS A 77 -0.04 58.89 -78.95
C LYS A 77 0.47 58.57 -77.55
N GLU A 78 1.48 59.29 -77.07
CA GLU A 78 2.04 59.11 -75.71
C GLU A 78 0.99 59.37 -74.63
N SER A 79 0.13 60.38 -74.80
CA SER A 79 -0.99 60.65 -73.90
C SER A 79 -1.96 59.47 -73.84
N SER A 80 -2.27 58.86 -74.99
CA SER A 80 -3.14 57.69 -75.06
C SER A 80 -2.50 56.45 -74.41
N GLU A 81 -1.20 56.22 -74.63
CA GLU A 81 -0.44 55.14 -73.99
C GLU A 81 -0.36 55.33 -72.46
N LYS A 82 -0.19 56.57 -72.00
CA LYS A 82 -0.22 56.90 -70.57
C LYS A 82 -1.57 56.55 -69.94
N ILE A 83 -2.68 56.91 -70.58
CA ILE A 83 -4.02 56.57 -70.11
C ILE A 83 -4.17 55.04 -70.00
N TYR A 84 -3.77 54.31 -71.05
CA TYR A 84 -3.82 52.84 -71.04
C TYR A 84 -2.99 52.22 -69.90
N LEU A 85 -1.80 52.75 -69.63
CA LEU A 85 -0.96 52.27 -68.52
C LEU A 85 -1.56 52.61 -67.15
N GLN A 86 -2.23 53.76 -67.01
CA GLN A 86 -2.95 54.12 -65.78
C GLN A 86 -4.12 53.17 -65.53
N ASP A 87 -4.88 52.82 -66.56
CA ASP A 87 -5.97 51.85 -66.47
C ASP A 87 -5.44 50.44 -66.10
N THR A 88 -4.35 50.02 -66.73
CA THR A 88 -3.72 48.72 -66.44
C THR A 88 -3.19 48.66 -65.00
N LEU A 89 -2.61 49.76 -64.49
CA LEU A 89 -2.13 49.83 -63.11
C LEU A 89 -3.29 49.73 -62.12
N ALA A 90 -4.40 50.43 -62.36
CA ALA A 90 -5.58 50.36 -61.52
C ALA A 90 -6.17 48.94 -61.46
N GLU A 91 -6.18 48.21 -62.59
CA GLU A 91 -6.62 46.81 -62.62
C GLU A 91 -5.67 45.88 -61.84
N ILE A 92 -4.35 46.12 -61.92
CA ILE A 92 -3.37 45.37 -61.12
C ILE A 92 -3.54 45.65 -59.63
N ASP A 93 -3.72 46.90 -59.23
CA ASP A 93 -3.93 47.29 -57.84
C ASP A 93 -5.19 46.62 -57.27
N GLN A 94 -6.30 46.63 -58.03
CA GLN A 94 -7.52 45.92 -57.63
C GLN A 94 -7.27 44.40 -57.46
N ARG A 95 -6.53 43.76 -58.38
CA ARG A 95 -6.19 42.33 -58.26
C ARG A 95 -5.27 42.04 -57.09
N ILE A 96 -4.40 42.97 -56.70
CA ILE A 96 -3.57 42.84 -55.50
C ILE A 96 -4.47 42.89 -54.26
N GLU A 97 -5.37 43.85 -54.16
CA GLU A 97 -6.33 43.96 -53.05
C GLU A 97 -7.19 42.68 -52.91
N GLU A 98 -7.70 42.16 -54.03
CA GLU A 98 -8.44 40.89 -54.06
C GLU A 98 -7.59 39.71 -53.54
N LYS A 99 -6.33 39.63 -53.95
CA LYS A 99 -5.41 38.56 -53.49
C LYS A 99 -4.98 38.72 -52.04
N GLU A 100 -4.81 39.95 -51.56
CA GLU A 100 -4.54 40.23 -50.15
C GLU A 100 -5.73 39.80 -49.28
N SER A 101 -6.96 40.05 -49.74
CA SER A 101 -8.18 39.55 -49.08
C SER A 101 -8.23 38.02 -49.05
N GLU A 102 -8.02 37.35 -50.20
CA GLU A 102 -8.00 35.88 -50.26
C GLU A 102 -6.95 35.26 -49.32
N ILE A 103 -5.77 35.88 -49.23
CA ILE A 103 -4.71 35.44 -48.32
C ILE A 103 -5.12 35.63 -46.85
N SER A 104 -5.76 36.76 -46.52
CA SER A 104 -6.28 37.02 -45.17
C SER A 104 -7.30 35.96 -44.74
N ASP A 105 -8.26 35.65 -45.62
CA ASP A 105 -9.26 34.60 -45.40
C ASP A 105 -8.60 33.23 -45.20
N LYS A 106 -7.57 32.91 -45.99
CA LYS A 106 -6.80 31.67 -45.86
C LYS A 106 -6.04 31.59 -44.53
N TYR A 107 -5.53 32.70 -44.01
CA TYR A 107 -4.89 32.72 -42.69
C TYR A 107 -5.88 32.44 -41.56
N GLU A 108 -7.09 33.01 -41.62
CA GLU A 108 -8.13 32.71 -40.62
C GLU A 108 -8.62 31.25 -40.74
N GLU A 109 -8.73 30.70 -41.96
CA GLU A 109 -9.05 29.28 -42.18
C GLU A 109 -7.98 28.36 -41.55
N ILE A 110 -6.69 28.68 -41.74
CA ILE A 110 -5.57 27.93 -41.12
C ILE A 110 -5.68 27.99 -39.60
N LYS A 111 -5.91 29.17 -39.03
CA LYS A 111 -6.02 29.35 -37.57
C LYS A 111 -7.19 28.59 -36.97
N LEU A 112 -8.34 28.56 -37.65
CA LEU A 112 -9.48 27.73 -37.27
C LEU A 112 -9.13 26.24 -37.34
N THR A 113 -8.48 25.81 -38.42
CA THR A 113 -8.05 24.42 -38.61
C THR A 113 -7.08 23.98 -37.51
N GLU A 114 -6.11 24.82 -37.15
CA GLU A 114 -5.19 24.55 -36.04
C GLU A 114 -5.93 24.42 -34.69
N LYS A 115 -6.94 25.26 -34.45
CA LYS A 115 -7.76 25.19 -33.25
C LYS A 115 -8.53 23.86 -33.19
N TYR A 116 -9.15 23.45 -34.29
CA TYR A 116 -9.83 22.15 -34.39
C TYR A 116 -8.88 20.98 -34.19
N ALA A 117 -7.69 21.00 -34.80
CA ALA A 117 -6.69 19.94 -34.64
C ALA A 117 -6.24 19.77 -33.19
N ARG A 118 -6.02 20.87 -32.46
CA ARG A 118 -5.69 20.83 -31.02
C ARG A 118 -6.83 20.22 -30.19
N HIS A 119 -8.07 20.57 -30.49
CA HIS A 119 -9.24 20.01 -29.82
C HIS A 119 -9.37 18.50 -30.06
N VAL A 120 -9.18 18.06 -31.32
CA VAL A 120 -9.22 16.63 -31.66
C VAL A 120 -8.13 15.85 -30.92
N ASN A 121 -6.89 16.36 -30.89
CA ASN A 121 -5.81 15.68 -30.15
C ASN A 121 -6.11 15.57 -28.66
N ALA A 122 -6.61 16.64 -28.03
CA ALA A 122 -6.99 16.60 -26.61
C ALA A 122 -8.11 15.57 -26.35
N GLU A 123 -9.08 15.44 -27.26
CA GLU A 123 -10.13 14.44 -27.14
C GLU A 123 -9.60 13.00 -27.37
N VAL A 124 -8.61 12.81 -28.24
CA VAL A 124 -7.93 11.51 -28.39
C VAL A 124 -7.21 11.12 -27.09
N ASP A 125 -6.39 12.00 -26.52
CA ASP A 125 -5.69 11.75 -25.25
C ASP A 125 -6.69 11.42 -24.13
N ARG A 126 -7.83 12.12 -24.12
CA ARG A 126 -8.93 11.87 -23.19
C ARG A 126 -9.52 10.47 -23.39
N LEU A 127 -9.86 10.09 -24.61
CA LEU A 127 -10.43 8.77 -24.92
C LEU A 127 -9.45 7.63 -24.64
N GLU A 128 -8.15 7.82 -24.84
CA GLU A 128 -7.11 6.84 -24.48
C GLU A 128 -7.07 6.63 -22.96
N ASN A 129 -6.98 7.70 -22.16
CA ASN A 129 -7.01 7.60 -20.69
C ASN A 129 -8.28 6.90 -20.18
N ARG A 130 -9.42 7.15 -20.83
CA ARG A 130 -10.69 6.47 -20.53
C ARG A 130 -10.62 4.97 -20.79
N LEU A 131 -10.04 4.55 -21.92
CA LEU A 131 -9.89 3.14 -22.28
C LEU A 131 -8.98 2.44 -21.26
N ASP A 132 -7.88 3.09 -20.85
CA ASP A 132 -6.93 2.54 -19.88
C ASP A 132 -7.58 2.30 -18.51
N LEU A 133 -8.35 3.26 -17.99
CA LEU A 133 -9.07 3.09 -16.71
C LEU A 133 -10.09 1.94 -16.77
N ILE A 134 -10.80 1.80 -17.89
CA ILE A 134 -11.77 0.73 -18.12
C ILE A 134 -11.06 -0.63 -18.16
N ASN A 135 -9.95 -0.74 -18.90
CA ASN A 135 -9.18 -1.97 -19.04
C ASN A 135 -8.51 -2.37 -17.72
N GLN A 136 -8.05 -1.39 -16.92
CA GLN A 136 -7.45 -1.64 -15.61
C GLN A 136 -8.46 -2.28 -14.65
N ALA A 137 -9.69 -1.78 -14.62
CA ALA A 137 -10.75 -2.35 -13.79
C ALA A 137 -11.04 -3.82 -14.18
N ASP A 138 -11.11 -4.12 -15.48
CA ASP A 138 -11.37 -5.48 -15.98
C ASP A 138 -10.19 -6.45 -15.73
N ALA A 139 -8.94 -5.95 -15.81
CA ALA A 139 -7.76 -6.73 -15.48
C ALA A 139 -7.70 -7.08 -13.98
N LEU A 140 -7.98 -6.10 -13.13
CA LEU A 140 -8.07 -6.32 -11.68
C LEU A 140 -9.22 -7.27 -11.30
N GLU A 141 -10.31 -7.27 -12.08
CA GLU A 141 -11.41 -8.23 -11.89
C GLU A 141 -10.98 -9.67 -12.16
N THR A 142 -10.20 -9.87 -13.23
CA THR A 142 -9.65 -11.18 -13.55
C THR A 142 -8.67 -11.65 -12.47
N GLU A 143 -7.83 -10.73 -11.98
CA GLU A 143 -6.88 -11.01 -10.90
C GLU A 143 -7.60 -11.39 -9.60
N TYR A 144 -8.67 -10.67 -9.25
CA TYR A 144 -9.51 -11.00 -8.09
C TYR A 144 -10.08 -12.42 -8.19
N GLN A 145 -10.61 -12.82 -9.35
CA GLN A 145 -11.17 -14.17 -9.51
C GLN A 145 -10.12 -15.27 -9.33
N ASN A 146 -8.92 -15.08 -9.87
CA ASN A 146 -7.82 -16.04 -9.68
C ASN A 146 -7.43 -16.16 -8.19
N GLN A 147 -7.38 -15.05 -7.48
CA GLN A 147 -7.08 -15.03 -6.05
C GLN A 147 -8.20 -15.67 -5.22
N GLN A 148 -9.46 -15.49 -5.63
CA GLN A 148 -10.63 -16.13 -5.00
C GLN A 148 -10.58 -17.65 -5.18
N ASP A 149 -10.25 -18.13 -6.39
CA ASP A 149 -10.05 -19.56 -6.65
C ASP A 149 -8.90 -20.14 -5.80
N ASN A 150 -7.78 -19.42 -5.68
CA ASN A 150 -6.65 -19.83 -4.84
C ASN A 150 -7.05 -19.91 -3.36
N TRP A 151 -7.81 -18.92 -2.89
CA TRP A 151 -8.32 -18.89 -1.52
C TRP A 151 -9.28 -20.07 -1.26
N GLN A 152 -10.21 -20.36 -2.17
CA GLN A 152 -11.15 -21.47 -2.02
C GLN A 152 -10.43 -22.82 -2.02
N ASN A 153 -9.46 -23.02 -2.93
CA ASN A 153 -8.64 -24.23 -2.95
C ASN A 153 -7.85 -24.42 -1.65
N ALA A 154 -7.33 -23.33 -1.07
CA ALA A 154 -6.63 -23.39 0.21
C ALA A 154 -7.58 -23.75 1.36
N LEU A 155 -8.79 -23.19 1.38
CA LEU A 155 -9.82 -23.56 2.35
C LEU A 155 -10.22 -25.04 2.24
N ASP A 156 -10.46 -25.54 1.03
CA ASP A 156 -10.80 -26.95 0.81
C ASP A 156 -9.66 -27.88 1.28
N ASN A 157 -8.40 -27.50 1.04
CA ASN A 157 -7.24 -28.23 1.55
C ASN A 157 -7.15 -28.20 3.08
N GLN A 158 -7.50 -27.08 3.70
CA GLN A 158 -7.55 -26.93 5.15
C GLN A 158 -8.58 -27.89 5.76
N ILE A 159 -9.80 -27.91 5.21
CA ILE A 159 -10.88 -28.80 5.66
C ILE A 159 -10.45 -30.25 5.50
N ALA A 160 -9.96 -30.64 4.33
CA ALA A 160 -9.52 -32.00 4.05
C ALA A 160 -8.37 -32.46 4.97
N ALA A 161 -7.39 -31.60 5.22
CA ALA A 161 -6.28 -31.90 6.13
C ALA A 161 -6.78 -32.12 7.56
N THR A 162 -7.72 -31.30 8.04
CA THR A 162 -8.30 -31.47 9.38
C THR A 162 -9.13 -32.75 9.48
N GLU A 163 -10.00 -33.04 8.51
CA GLU A 163 -10.79 -34.27 8.50
C GLU A 163 -9.89 -35.52 8.54
N GLU A 164 -8.83 -35.55 7.73
CA GLU A 164 -7.89 -36.68 7.68
C GLU A 164 -7.04 -36.78 8.96
N PHE A 165 -6.65 -35.64 9.55
CA PHE A 165 -5.98 -35.60 10.85
C PHE A 165 -6.87 -36.22 11.94
N LEU A 166 -8.13 -35.79 12.05
CA LEU A 166 -9.07 -36.30 13.04
C LEU A 166 -9.39 -37.78 12.83
N ALA A 167 -9.60 -38.20 11.57
CA ALA A 167 -9.80 -39.61 11.24
C ALA A 167 -8.59 -40.47 11.64
N THR A 168 -7.37 -40.00 11.38
CA THR A 168 -6.12 -40.67 11.78
C THR A 168 -5.99 -40.75 13.28
N ARG A 169 -6.34 -39.68 14.00
CA ARG A 169 -6.33 -39.69 15.47
C ARG A 169 -7.34 -40.69 16.03
N LYS A 170 -8.56 -40.72 15.49
CA LYS A 170 -9.60 -41.68 15.88
C LYS A 170 -9.18 -43.12 15.63
N ALA A 171 -8.51 -43.39 14.52
CA ALA A 171 -8.01 -44.73 14.19
C ALA A 171 -6.99 -45.29 15.20
N GLY A 172 -6.21 -44.43 15.87
CA GLY A 172 -5.23 -44.83 16.88
C GLY A 172 -5.67 -44.63 18.33
N GLU A 173 -6.94 -44.31 18.58
CA GLU A 173 -7.44 -43.93 19.90
C GLU A 173 -7.29 -45.06 20.93
N ASP A 174 -7.67 -46.28 20.55
CA ASP A 174 -7.60 -47.46 21.41
C ASP A 174 -6.15 -47.80 21.79
N GLU A 175 -5.23 -47.76 20.81
CA GLU A 175 -3.80 -47.98 21.05
C GLU A 175 -3.20 -46.91 21.96
N ARG A 176 -3.56 -45.62 21.81
CA ARG A 176 -3.09 -44.55 22.71
C ARG A 176 -3.62 -44.73 24.13
N LYS A 177 -4.90 -45.06 24.29
CA LYS A 177 -5.51 -45.36 25.61
C LYS A 177 -4.83 -46.54 26.29
N GLN A 178 -4.60 -47.63 25.53
CA GLN A 178 -3.92 -48.81 26.04
C GLN A 178 -2.47 -48.49 26.41
N LEU A 179 -1.75 -47.73 25.58
CA LEU A 179 -0.38 -47.32 25.84
C LEU A 179 -0.27 -46.48 27.13
N LEU A 180 -1.15 -45.49 27.31
CA LEU A 180 -1.18 -44.65 28.50
C LEU A 180 -1.45 -45.49 29.77
N SER A 181 -2.42 -46.41 29.71
CA SER A 181 -2.71 -47.33 30.80
C SER A 181 -1.51 -48.22 31.14
N LEU A 182 -0.86 -48.83 30.13
CA LEU A 182 0.32 -49.67 30.35
C LEU A 182 1.51 -48.87 30.92
N GLN A 183 1.72 -47.64 30.45
CA GLN A 183 2.76 -46.75 30.97
C GLN A 183 2.52 -46.39 32.46
N SER A 184 1.27 -46.08 32.83
CA SER A 184 0.89 -45.84 34.22
C SER A 184 1.09 -47.09 35.09
N GLN A 185 0.62 -48.26 34.62
CA GLN A 185 0.81 -49.53 35.33
C GLN A 185 2.29 -49.90 35.47
N LEU A 186 3.12 -49.60 34.47
CA LEU A 186 4.56 -49.83 34.53
C LEU A 186 5.21 -48.93 35.58
N ALA A 187 4.84 -47.65 35.64
CA ALA A 187 5.33 -46.70 36.63
C ALA A 187 5.01 -47.17 38.05
N ASP A 188 3.74 -47.54 38.31
CA ASP A 188 3.31 -48.06 39.60
C ASP A 188 4.03 -49.36 39.98
N THR A 189 4.13 -50.30 39.03
CA THR A 189 4.82 -51.59 39.26
C THR A 189 6.30 -51.37 39.55
N LYS A 190 6.98 -50.42 38.88
CA LYS A 190 8.38 -50.06 39.15
C LYS A 190 8.55 -49.44 40.54
N THR A 191 7.64 -48.58 40.98
CA THR A 191 7.66 -48.02 42.34
C THR A 191 7.46 -49.11 43.40
N GLN A 192 6.52 -50.04 43.20
CA GLN A 192 6.32 -51.19 44.09
C GLN A 192 7.54 -52.11 44.12
N LEU A 193 8.12 -52.41 42.96
CA LEU A 193 9.33 -53.22 42.83
C LEU A 193 10.52 -52.59 43.57
N ALA A 194 10.74 -51.29 43.42
CA ALA A 194 11.79 -50.57 44.12
C ALA A 194 11.62 -50.66 45.66
N THR A 195 10.38 -50.52 46.14
CA THR A 195 10.06 -50.65 47.57
C THR A 195 10.32 -52.07 48.09
N ALA A 196 9.86 -53.09 47.36
CA ALA A 196 10.08 -54.50 47.74
C ALA A 196 11.56 -54.90 47.68
N GLN A 197 12.32 -54.40 46.70
CA GLN A 197 13.77 -54.62 46.62
C GLN A 197 14.51 -53.98 47.79
N GLN A 198 14.12 -52.75 48.19
CA GLN A 198 14.68 -52.09 49.37
C GLN A 198 14.40 -52.91 50.64
N GLN A 199 13.16 -53.36 50.84
CA GLN A 199 12.79 -54.18 51.99
C GLN A 199 13.54 -55.53 52.00
N GLN A 200 13.70 -56.17 50.83
CA GLN A 200 14.48 -57.40 50.72
C GLN A 200 15.95 -57.18 51.10
N ALA A 201 16.57 -56.08 50.66
CA ALA A 201 17.95 -55.75 50.99
C ALA A 201 18.15 -55.47 52.48
N GLN A 202 17.20 -54.75 53.11
CA GLN A 202 17.19 -54.51 54.55
C GLN A 202 17.07 -55.82 55.33
N LEU A 203 16.07 -56.66 55.03
CA LEU A 203 15.88 -57.95 55.68
C LEU A 203 17.09 -58.89 55.51
N ARG A 204 17.74 -58.93 54.34
CA ARG A 204 18.98 -59.70 54.15
C ARG A 204 20.10 -59.24 55.10
N THR A 205 20.24 -57.93 55.27
CA THR A 205 21.25 -57.34 56.16
C THR A 205 20.91 -57.65 57.62
N GLU A 206 19.64 -57.56 58.00
CA GLU A 206 19.16 -57.87 59.35
C GLU A 206 19.32 -59.35 59.70
N VAL A 207 18.96 -60.27 58.79
CA VAL A 207 19.18 -61.72 58.96
C VAL A 207 20.67 -62.00 59.13
N GLN A 208 21.53 -61.43 58.28
CA GLN A 208 22.97 -61.63 58.37
C GLN A 208 23.54 -61.11 59.70
N THR A 209 23.05 -59.97 60.18
CA THR A 209 23.47 -59.38 61.46
C THR A 209 23.00 -60.24 62.63
N ALA A 210 21.73 -60.64 62.64
CA ALA A 210 21.17 -61.50 63.69
C ALA A 210 21.85 -62.88 63.73
N GLN A 211 22.19 -63.46 62.58
CA GLN A 211 22.97 -64.70 62.49
C GLN A 211 24.38 -64.53 63.07
N LYS A 212 25.07 -63.41 62.79
CA LYS A 212 26.39 -63.10 63.38
C LYS A 212 26.30 -62.94 64.90
N ASP A 213 25.29 -62.24 65.40
CA ASP A 213 25.08 -62.03 66.84
C ASP A 213 24.77 -63.35 67.57
N LEU A 214 23.98 -64.23 66.94
CA LEU A 214 23.72 -65.58 67.42
C LEU A 214 25.01 -66.41 67.50
N GLN A 215 25.83 -66.41 66.45
CA GLN A 215 27.12 -67.11 66.43
C GLN A 215 28.06 -66.59 67.53
N LEU A 216 28.13 -65.27 67.73
CA LEU A 216 28.93 -64.67 68.79
C LEU A 216 28.44 -65.11 70.18
N THR A 217 27.13 -65.14 70.40
CA THR A 217 26.53 -65.57 71.67
C THR A 217 26.76 -67.06 71.92
N GLN A 218 26.69 -67.90 70.88
CA GLN A 218 27.05 -69.32 70.96
C GLN A 218 28.53 -69.53 71.31
N LEU A 219 29.43 -68.72 70.74
CA LEU A 219 30.86 -68.75 71.10
C LEU A 219 31.08 -68.33 72.56
N GLN A 220 30.40 -67.28 73.03
CA GLN A 220 30.43 -66.88 74.44
C GLN A 220 29.94 -68.00 75.35
N LEU A 221 28.84 -68.66 75.01
CA LEU A 221 28.32 -69.80 75.76
C LEU A 221 29.35 -70.94 75.85
N ARG A 222 30.00 -71.27 74.74
CA ARG A 222 31.05 -72.30 74.69
C ARG A 222 32.24 -71.94 75.58
N ASN A 223 32.67 -70.68 75.55
CA ASN A 223 33.73 -70.17 76.42
C ASN A 223 33.34 -70.26 77.91
N GLN A 224 32.09 -69.94 78.27
CA GLN A 224 31.60 -70.07 79.65
C GLN A 224 31.53 -71.53 80.11
N HIS A 225 31.13 -72.46 79.24
CA HIS A 225 31.17 -73.90 79.55
C HIS A 225 32.60 -74.39 79.81
N LEU A 226 33.57 -73.98 78.99
CA LEU A 226 34.98 -74.29 79.20
C LEU A 226 35.51 -73.68 80.51
N HIS A 227 35.11 -72.44 80.83
CA HIS A 227 35.47 -71.80 82.10
C HIS A 227 34.91 -72.57 83.29
N LEU A 228 33.63 -72.97 83.23
CA LEU A 228 33.00 -73.77 84.27
C LEU A 228 33.69 -75.14 84.45
N GLN A 229 34.06 -75.79 83.35
CA GLN A 229 34.81 -77.05 83.39
C GLN A 229 36.17 -76.88 84.08
N SER A 230 36.88 -75.79 83.78
CA SER A 230 38.15 -75.45 84.45
C SER A 230 37.97 -75.22 85.95
N LEU A 231 36.97 -74.43 86.36
CA LEU A 231 36.64 -74.18 87.77
C LEU A 231 36.27 -75.47 88.52
N ASN A 232 35.49 -76.36 87.89
CA ASN A 232 35.15 -77.67 88.43
C ASN A 232 36.36 -78.60 88.55
N ALA A 233 37.31 -78.56 87.63
CA ALA A 233 38.54 -79.34 87.71
C ALA A 233 39.48 -78.85 88.84
N GLN A 234 39.42 -77.57 89.22
CA GLN A 234 40.23 -77.01 90.30
C GLN A 234 39.70 -77.37 91.71
N ASP A 235 38.39 -77.60 91.86
CA ASP A 235 37.75 -77.83 93.17
C ASP A 235 38.25 -79.09 93.91
N PRO A 236 38.41 -80.27 93.28
CA PRO A 236 38.98 -81.46 93.95
C PRO A 236 40.42 -81.25 94.45
N SER A 237 41.23 -80.51 93.70
CA SER A 237 42.62 -80.18 94.07
C SER A 237 42.68 -79.20 95.24
N LEU A 238 41.81 -78.18 95.25
CA LEU A 238 41.69 -77.25 96.37
C LEU A 238 41.14 -77.95 97.62
N TYR A 239 40.13 -78.82 97.47
CA TYR A 239 39.56 -79.60 98.56
C TYR A 239 40.57 -80.56 99.19
N SER A 240 41.30 -81.32 98.37
CA SER A 240 42.32 -82.26 98.86
C SER A 240 43.47 -81.53 99.56
N ALA A 241 43.91 -80.38 99.03
CA ALA A 241 44.91 -79.53 99.67
C ALA A 241 44.40 -78.93 101.00
N GLU A 242 43.16 -78.44 101.03
CA GLU A 242 42.49 -77.94 102.25
C GLU A 242 42.43 -79.03 103.32
N ALA A 243 41.90 -80.21 102.97
CA ALA A 243 41.77 -81.35 103.85
C ALA A 243 43.14 -81.85 104.37
N TYR A 244 44.17 -81.86 103.51
CA TYR A 244 45.53 -82.20 103.92
C TYR A 244 46.06 -81.25 105.00
N TYR A 245 46.01 -79.94 104.77
CA TYR A 245 46.48 -78.95 105.75
C TYR A 245 45.61 -78.91 107.01
N TYR A 246 44.31 -79.12 106.88
CA TYR A 246 43.40 -79.23 108.02
C TYR A 246 43.72 -80.46 108.88
N ASN A 247 43.92 -81.64 108.26
CA ASN A 247 44.29 -82.86 108.97
C ASN A 247 45.66 -82.74 109.66
N GLN A 248 46.64 -82.10 109.01
CA GLN A 248 47.93 -81.76 109.62
C GLN A 248 47.76 -80.81 110.82
N ALA A 249 46.87 -79.82 110.71
CA ALA A 249 46.52 -78.97 111.83
C ALA A 249 45.91 -79.78 112.99
N GLN A 250 44.94 -80.67 112.75
CA GLN A 250 44.36 -81.50 113.81
C GLN A 250 45.38 -82.43 114.47
N HIS A 251 46.26 -83.03 113.68
CA HIS A 251 47.34 -83.88 114.16
C HIS A 251 48.31 -83.11 115.08
N HIS A 252 48.65 -81.86 114.73
CA HIS A 252 49.44 -80.99 115.61
C HIS A 252 48.66 -80.51 116.84
N ARG A 253 47.34 -80.25 116.71
CA ARG A 253 46.47 -79.87 117.82
C ARG A 253 46.44 -80.91 118.92
N ALA A 254 46.31 -82.18 118.55
CA ALA A 254 46.35 -83.30 119.49
C ALA A 254 47.68 -83.41 120.27
N ARG A 255 48.76 -82.78 119.78
CA ARG A 255 50.12 -82.80 120.36
C ARG A 255 50.57 -81.46 120.93
N MET A 256 49.70 -80.44 120.94
CA MET A 256 49.99 -79.16 121.60
C MET A 256 50.06 -79.30 123.11
N TRP A 257 49.32 -80.26 123.65
CA TRP A 257 49.23 -80.57 125.06
C TRP A 257 49.60 -82.03 125.24
N TYR A 258 50.74 -82.30 125.88
CA TYR A 258 51.16 -83.66 126.19
C TYR A 258 51.44 -83.78 127.68
N SER A 259 51.15 -84.96 128.23
CA SER A 259 51.43 -85.26 129.63
C SER A 259 52.87 -85.71 129.76
N ASN A 260 53.66 -85.03 130.60
CA ASN A 260 55.03 -85.46 130.92
C ASN A 260 55.08 -86.38 132.15
N GLY A 261 53.94 -86.93 132.56
CA GLY A 261 53.81 -87.81 133.73
C GLY A 261 53.53 -87.09 135.05
N ARG A 262 53.52 -85.74 135.08
CA ARG A 262 53.10 -84.97 136.26
C ARG A 262 52.20 -83.76 135.95
N GLN A 263 52.34 -83.14 134.77
CA GLN A 263 51.56 -81.98 134.34
C GLN A 263 51.36 -82.00 132.81
N TYR A 264 50.29 -81.36 132.31
CA TYR A 264 50.12 -81.11 130.88
C TYR A 264 50.99 -79.92 130.48
N VAL A 265 51.98 -80.13 129.62
CA VAL A 265 52.93 -79.10 129.18
C VAL A 265 52.59 -78.66 127.75
N TYR A 266 52.63 -77.35 127.52
CA TYR A 266 52.32 -76.73 126.24
C TYR A 266 53.52 -76.75 125.28
N HIS A 267 53.37 -77.32 124.09
CA HIS A 267 54.46 -77.43 123.11
C HIS A 267 54.38 -76.33 122.04
N HIS A 268 55.20 -75.28 122.20
CA HIS A 268 55.21 -74.10 121.32
C HIS A 268 55.43 -74.43 119.82
N GLY A 269 56.30 -75.38 119.49
CA GLY A 269 56.54 -75.79 118.09
C GLY A 269 55.31 -76.41 117.40
N HIS A 270 54.58 -77.28 118.10
CA HIS A 270 53.33 -77.87 117.61
C HIS A 270 52.20 -76.83 117.54
N ALA A 271 52.17 -75.86 118.45
CA ALA A 271 51.22 -74.76 118.39
C ALA A 271 51.47 -73.80 117.21
N ALA A 272 52.73 -73.49 116.90
CA ALA A 272 53.09 -72.70 115.73
C ALA A 272 52.74 -73.43 114.43
N ALA A 273 53.06 -74.73 114.33
CA ALA A 273 52.69 -75.57 113.19
C ALA A 273 51.18 -75.74 113.03
N TYR A 274 50.43 -75.86 114.13
CA TYR A 274 48.96 -75.85 114.12
C TYR A 274 48.41 -74.55 113.51
N ARG A 275 48.86 -73.39 113.99
CA ARG A 275 48.41 -72.08 113.48
C ARG A 275 48.77 -71.88 112.01
N ALA A 276 49.99 -72.25 111.59
CA ALA A 276 50.44 -72.11 110.21
C ALA A 276 49.64 -73.00 109.24
N ASN A 277 49.39 -74.27 109.62
CA ASN A 277 48.59 -75.19 108.81
C ASN A 277 47.10 -74.81 108.80
N LEU A 278 46.55 -74.33 109.92
CA LEU A 278 45.18 -73.82 109.99
C LEU A 278 45.01 -72.55 109.15
N GLN A 279 45.98 -71.64 109.15
CA GLN A 279 45.96 -70.44 108.31
C GLN A 279 46.08 -70.79 106.81
N LYS A 280 46.85 -71.82 106.46
CA LYS A 280 46.89 -72.36 105.07
C LYS A 280 45.57 -73.01 104.67
N ALA A 281 44.99 -73.85 105.53
CA ALA A 281 43.67 -74.44 105.31
C ALA A 281 42.58 -73.37 105.16
N SER A 282 42.59 -72.33 106.01
CA SER A 282 41.65 -71.22 105.93
C SER A 282 41.79 -70.42 104.63
N ARG A 283 43.02 -70.20 104.13
CA ARG A 283 43.25 -69.55 102.82
C ARG A 283 42.74 -70.41 101.66
N LEU A 284 42.94 -71.73 101.72
CA LEU A 284 42.42 -72.66 100.72
C LEU A 284 40.89 -72.76 100.77
N ALA A 285 40.29 -72.76 101.96
CA ALA A 285 38.84 -72.68 102.13
C ALA A 285 38.26 -71.37 101.57
N GLN A 286 38.95 -70.24 101.76
CA GLN A 286 38.58 -68.97 101.13
C GLN A 286 38.65 -69.06 99.60
N GLN A 287 39.75 -69.57 99.03
CA GLN A 287 39.89 -69.77 97.59
C GLN A 287 38.82 -70.71 97.02
N ARG A 288 38.44 -71.74 97.79
CA ARG A 288 37.39 -72.67 97.42
C ARG A 288 35.99 -72.03 97.49
N ASN A 289 35.73 -71.17 98.48
CA ASN A 289 34.50 -70.37 98.55
C ASN A 289 34.42 -69.36 97.39
N GLU A 290 35.53 -68.70 97.05
CA GLU A 290 35.63 -67.83 95.87
C GLU A 290 35.41 -68.61 94.56
N ASN A 291 35.98 -69.81 94.44
CA ASN A 291 35.74 -70.72 93.30
C ASN A 291 34.25 -71.14 93.24
N TRP A 292 33.64 -71.48 94.37
CA TRP A 292 32.21 -71.78 94.44
C TRP A 292 31.35 -70.60 93.98
N SER A 293 31.63 -69.38 94.45
CA SER A 293 30.94 -68.17 94.00
C SER A 293 31.08 -67.95 92.48
N LYS A 294 32.30 -68.09 91.94
CA LYS A 294 32.57 -67.98 90.50
C LYS A 294 31.83 -69.05 89.70
N ARG A 295 31.70 -70.28 90.21
CA ARG A 295 30.90 -71.33 89.57
C ARG A 295 29.42 -71.01 89.54
N GLN A 296 28.85 -70.46 90.62
CA GLN A 296 27.44 -70.05 90.65
C GLN A 296 27.18 -68.91 89.65
N GLU A 297 28.07 -67.91 89.62
CA GLU A 297 28.00 -66.80 88.67
C GLU A 297 28.13 -67.29 87.21
N THR A 298 29.05 -68.22 86.95
CA THR A 298 29.22 -68.83 85.61
C THR A 298 27.99 -69.66 85.21
N HIS A 299 27.37 -70.40 86.13
CA HIS A 299 26.11 -71.13 85.85
C HIS A 299 24.97 -70.18 85.50
N LYS A 300 24.83 -69.08 86.25
CA LYS A 300 23.84 -68.04 85.95
C LYS A 300 24.09 -67.44 84.56
N LYS A 301 25.35 -67.13 84.24
CA LYS A 301 25.72 -66.61 82.91
C LYS A 301 25.41 -67.59 81.78
N ILE A 302 25.64 -68.89 81.99
CA ILE A 302 25.27 -69.94 81.04
C ILE A 302 23.76 -69.99 80.82
N GLN A 303 22.95 -69.89 81.88
CA GLN A 303 21.48 -69.86 81.76
C GLN A 303 21.00 -68.62 81.00
N GLU A 304 21.54 -67.43 81.31
CA GLU A 304 21.25 -66.18 80.60
C GLU A 304 21.60 -66.28 79.11
N LEU A 305 22.79 -66.82 78.77
CA LEU A 305 23.22 -66.99 77.39
C LEU A 305 22.38 -68.04 76.64
N ASN A 306 21.97 -69.12 77.29
CA ASN A 306 21.04 -70.09 76.70
C ASN A 306 19.67 -69.48 76.39
N GLN A 307 19.15 -68.65 77.29
CA GLN A 307 17.90 -67.92 77.05
C GLN A 307 18.06 -66.90 75.91
N ALA A 308 19.17 -66.16 75.88
CA ALA A 308 19.48 -65.23 74.80
C ALA A 308 19.59 -65.93 73.43
N ILE A 309 20.23 -67.11 73.38
CA ILE A 309 20.32 -67.94 72.16
C ILE A 309 18.94 -68.40 71.70
N ALA A 310 18.07 -68.83 72.61
CA ALA A 310 16.71 -69.21 72.25
C ALA A 310 15.93 -68.04 71.63
N THR A 311 16.01 -66.84 72.23
CA THR A 311 15.38 -65.62 71.70
C THR A 311 15.97 -65.20 70.34
N GLN A 312 17.29 -65.18 70.21
CA GLN A 312 17.97 -64.83 68.95
C GLN A 312 17.67 -65.85 67.84
N THR A 313 17.54 -67.13 68.17
CA THR A 313 17.17 -68.18 67.21
C THR A 313 15.74 -67.97 66.69
N ALA A 314 14.81 -67.58 67.58
CA ALA A 314 13.44 -67.23 67.18
C ALA A 314 13.39 -65.96 66.33
N ASP A 315 14.20 -64.94 66.66
CA ASP A 315 14.31 -63.69 65.89
C ASP A 315 14.87 -63.93 64.47
N VAL A 316 15.94 -64.74 64.34
CA VAL A 316 16.48 -65.17 63.04
C VAL A 316 15.41 -65.90 62.24
N ALA A 317 14.71 -66.87 62.84
CA ALA A 317 13.66 -67.62 62.15
C ALA A 317 12.49 -66.72 61.67
N SER A 318 12.09 -65.73 62.48
CA SER A 318 11.06 -64.76 62.11
C SER A 318 11.48 -63.90 60.92
N LYS A 319 12.70 -63.35 60.96
CA LYS A 319 13.24 -62.52 59.86
C LYS A 319 13.48 -63.32 58.59
N GLU A 320 13.92 -64.57 58.70
CA GLU A 320 14.04 -65.50 57.56
C GLU A 320 12.66 -65.80 56.95
N GLN A 321 11.62 -65.94 57.77
CA GLN A 321 10.25 -66.12 57.29
C GLN A 321 9.70 -64.88 56.57
N GLU A 322 9.99 -63.67 57.08
CA GLU A 322 9.64 -62.42 56.40
C GLU A 322 10.39 -62.26 55.07
N LEU A 323 11.69 -62.56 55.04
CA LEU A 323 12.49 -62.56 53.83
C LEU A 323 11.97 -63.58 52.78
N ALA A 324 11.50 -64.74 53.24
CA ALA A 324 10.91 -65.76 52.38
C ALA A 324 9.56 -65.32 51.76
N LYS A 325 8.86 -64.34 52.35
CA LYS A 325 7.63 -63.75 51.78
C LYS A 325 7.92 -62.66 50.74
N VAL A 326 8.90 -61.77 51.02
CA VAL A 326 9.25 -60.66 50.12
C VAL A 326 9.99 -61.14 48.86
N THR A 327 10.71 -62.25 48.95
CA THR A 327 11.46 -62.80 47.80
C THR A 327 10.59 -63.19 46.59
N PRO A 328 9.50 -63.97 46.73
CA PRO A 328 8.59 -64.23 45.61
C PRO A 328 7.84 -62.97 45.15
N GLU A 329 7.58 -62.01 46.04
CA GLU A 329 6.96 -60.72 45.67
C GLU A 329 7.83 -59.92 44.70
N VAL A 330 9.13 -59.78 44.99
CA VAL A 330 10.10 -59.15 44.07
C VAL A 330 10.15 -59.89 42.72
N SER A 331 10.14 -61.23 42.74
CA SER A 331 10.13 -62.03 41.51
C SER A 331 8.87 -61.81 40.67
N ASN A 332 7.70 -61.76 41.31
CA ASN A 332 6.42 -61.54 40.64
C ASN A 332 6.31 -60.12 40.07
N LEU A 333 6.72 -59.10 40.82
CA LEU A 333 6.74 -57.72 40.34
C LEU A 333 7.74 -57.53 39.19
N THR A 334 8.89 -58.22 39.23
CA THR A 334 9.87 -58.22 38.12
C THR A 334 9.27 -58.84 36.86
N ALA A 335 8.58 -59.98 36.98
CA ALA A 335 7.92 -60.64 35.85
C ALA A 335 6.80 -59.77 35.27
N LYS A 336 5.97 -59.16 36.14
CA LYS A 336 4.89 -58.25 35.73
C LYS A 336 5.42 -57.01 35.02
N ALA A 337 6.51 -56.41 35.51
CA ALA A 337 7.16 -55.28 34.84
C ALA A 337 7.65 -55.67 33.44
N ALA A 338 8.30 -56.83 33.30
CA ALA A 338 8.77 -57.33 32.01
C ALA A 338 7.62 -57.65 31.03
N GLU A 339 6.51 -58.18 31.55
CA GLU A 339 5.29 -58.42 30.76
C GLU A 339 4.71 -57.11 30.21
N ILE A 340 4.53 -56.10 31.06
CA ILE A 340 4.05 -54.77 30.64
C ILE A 340 5.02 -54.14 29.64
N GLU A 341 6.33 -54.19 29.89
CA GLU A 341 7.36 -53.67 28.97
C GLU A 341 7.33 -54.36 27.60
N SER A 342 6.95 -55.65 27.53
CA SER A 342 6.83 -56.37 26.26
C SER A 342 5.60 -55.97 25.43
N GLN A 343 4.54 -55.47 26.08
CA GLN A 343 3.29 -55.06 25.42
C GLN A 343 3.33 -53.64 24.84
N ILE A 344 4.27 -52.80 25.29
CA ILE A 344 4.40 -51.41 24.84
C ILE A 344 4.95 -51.30 23.39
N PRO A 345 6.03 -51.97 22.98
CA PRO A 345 6.62 -51.79 21.65
C PRO A 345 5.67 -52.07 20.46
N PRO A 346 4.80 -53.10 20.49
CA PRO A 346 3.81 -53.31 19.44
C PRO A 346 2.86 -52.13 19.26
N LEU A 347 2.38 -51.53 20.36
CA LEU A 347 1.50 -50.35 20.32
C LEU A 347 2.24 -49.13 19.75
N VAL A 348 3.49 -48.93 20.14
CA VAL A 348 4.32 -47.85 19.58
C VAL A 348 4.52 -48.04 18.08
N THR A 349 4.78 -49.27 17.63
CA THR A 349 4.94 -49.59 16.20
C THR A 349 3.63 -49.39 15.41
N ALA A 350 2.48 -49.71 16.00
CA ALA A 350 1.18 -49.48 15.38
C ALA A 350 0.84 -47.98 15.25
N LEU A 351 1.23 -47.17 16.25
CA LEU A 351 0.99 -45.73 16.27
C LEU A 351 1.96 -44.92 15.39
N GLU A 352 3.14 -45.45 15.07
CA GLU A 352 4.17 -44.74 14.28
C GLU A 352 3.68 -44.25 12.90
N PRO A 353 3.07 -45.09 12.03
CA PRO A 353 2.57 -44.61 10.75
C PRO A 353 1.43 -43.59 10.92
N LEU A 354 0.60 -43.72 11.95
CA LEU A 354 -0.47 -42.75 12.24
C LEU A 354 0.11 -41.40 12.64
N LYS A 355 1.16 -41.38 13.48
CA LYS A 355 1.89 -40.15 13.83
C LYS A 355 2.52 -39.47 12.63
N GLN A 356 3.02 -40.24 11.66
CA GLN A 356 3.58 -39.67 10.45
C GLN A 356 2.50 -38.94 9.66
N VAL A 357 1.34 -39.58 9.43
CA VAL A 357 0.20 -38.96 8.77
C VAL A 357 -0.30 -37.75 9.55
N GLU A 358 -0.41 -37.83 10.88
CA GLU A 358 -0.77 -36.69 11.73
C GLU A 358 0.14 -35.48 11.52
N ASN A 359 1.46 -35.69 11.48
CA ASN A 359 2.43 -34.60 11.27
C ASN A 359 2.35 -34.04 9.85
N GLU A 360 2.16 -34.89 8.84
CA GLU A 360 1.96 -34.48 7.45
C GLU A 360 0.70 -33.61 7.32
N LYS A 361 -0.42 -34.04 7.92
CA LYS A 361 -1.68 -33.31 7.87
C LYS A 361 -1.67 -32.01 8.67
N LEU A 362 -0.97 -31.97 9.80
CA LEU A 362 -0.75 -30.72 10.52
C LEU A 362 0.05 -29.71 9.68
N ALA A 363 1.06 -30.18 8.94
CA ALA A 363 1.82 -29.33 8.02
C ALA A 363 0.97 -28.87 6.83
N ASP A 364 0.16 -29.75 6.25
CA ASP A 364 -0.78 -29.41 5.17
C ASP A 364 -1.78 -28.33 5.64
N PHE A 365 -2.33 -28.49 6.85
CA PHE A 365 -3.21 -27.50 7.48
C PHE A 365 -2.51 -26.14 7.64
N GLN A 366 -1.32 -26.09 8.24
CA GLN A 366 -0.59 -24.84 8.45
C GLN A 366 -0.23 -24.14 7.14
N ASN A 367 0.15 -24.91 6.10
CA ASN A 367 0.41 -24.36 4.77
C ASN A 367 -0.87 -23.79 4.15
N ALA A 368 -2.00 -24.49 4.29
CA ALA A 368 -3.29 -24.02 3.80
C ALA A 368 -3.71 -22.72 4.51
N VAL A 369 -3.53 -22.63 5.83
CA VAL A 369 -3.79 -21.38 6.57
C VAL A 369 -2.93 -20.24 6.03
N GLY A 370 -1.62 -20.43 5.89
CA GLY A 370 -0.74 -19.39 5.33
C GLY A 370 -1.11 -18.96 3.90
N GLN A 371 -1.58 -19.90 3.07
CA GLN A 371 -2.10 -19.60 1.73
C GLN A 371 -3.39 -18.79 1.79
N THR A 372 -4.34 -19.17 2.66
CA THR A 372 -5.58 -18.41 2.85
C THR A 372 -5.28 -16.99 3.33
N GLU A 373 -4.36 -16.79 4.27
CA GLU A 373 -3.97 -15.45 4.76
C GLU A 373 -3.36 -14.59 3.64
N THR A 374 -2.48 -15.19 2.83
CA THR A 374 -1.85 -14.49 1.70
C THR A 374 -2.87 -14.08 0.65
N ALA A 375 -3.68 -15.03 0.16
CA ALA A 375 -4.71 -14.76 -0.83
C ALA A 375 -5.74 -13.76 -0.30
N SER A 376 -6.09 -13.85 0.98
CA SER A 376 -6.96 -12.91 1.68
C SER A 376 -6.39 -11.48 1.60
N VAL A 377 -5.10 -11.28 1.89
CA VAL A 377 -4.46 -9.95 1.80
C VAL A 377 -4.45 -9.41 0.36
N GLU A 378 -4.10 -10.27 -0.60
CA GLU A 378 -4.11 -9.94 -2.02
C GLU A 378 -5.51 -9.50 -2.48
N LEU A 379 -6.56 -10.24 -2.11
CA LEU A 379 -7.94 -9.93 -2.45
C LEU A 379 -8.37 -8.54 -1.98
N ALA A 380 -8.02 -8.12 -0.76
CA ALA A 380 -8.37 -6.77 -0.31
C ALA A 380 -7.54 -5.69 -0.99
N GLN A 381 -6.27 -5.97 -1.31
CA GLN A 381 -5.46 -5.00 -2.04
C GLN A 381 -6.04 -4.79 -3.45
N THR A 382 -6.35 -5.87 -4.16
CA THR A 382 -7.00 -5.81 -5.47
C THR A 382 -8.36 -5.11 -5.38
N THR A 383 -9.16 -5.38 -4.36
CA THR A 383 -10.45 -4.69 -4.14
C THR A 383 -10.27 -3.18 -3.94
N LYS A 384 -9.26 -2.75 -3.16
CA LYS A 384 -8.94 -1.32 -2.95
C LYS A 384 -8.47 -0.65 -4.24
N GLU A 385 -7.66 -1.35 -5.04
CA GLU A 385 -7.20 -0.86 -6.35
C GLU A 385 -8.36 -0.73 -7.35
N GLN A 386 -9.28 -1.70 -7.38
CA GLN A 386 -10.49 -1.63 -8.20
C GLN A 386 -11.36 -0.43 -7.79
N ALA A 387 -11.58 -0.25 -6.48
CA ALA A 387 -12.34 0.87 -5.96
C ALA A 387 -11.68 2.21 -6.33
N ALA A 388 -10.35 2.33 -6.21
CA ALA A 388 -9.62 3.53 -6.61
C ALA A 388 -9.74 3.81 -8.12
N ALA A 389 -9.60 2.78 -8.97
CA ALA A 389 -9.75 2.93 -10.41
C ALA A 389 -11.16 3.40 -10.80
N LEU A 390 -12.21 2.85 -10.17
CA LEU A 390 -13.59 3.28 -10.38
C LEU A 390 -13.86 4.68 -9.84
N ASN A 391 -13.25 5.02 -8.70
CA ASN A 391 -13.26 6.38 -8.18
C ASN A 391 -12.67 7.38 -9.19
N HIS A 392 -11.56 7.03 -9.84
CA HIS A 392 -11.00 7.85 -10.91
C HIS A 392 -11.92 7.89 -12.14
N LEU A 393 -12.56 6.77 -12.50
CA LEU A 393 -13.53 6.70 -13.59
C LEU A 393 -14.76 7.58 -13.33
N ILE A 394 -15.27 7.65 -12.10
CA ILE A 394 -16.36 8.57 -11.72
C ILE A 394 -15.94 10.02 -11.93
N SER A 395 -14.77 10.42 -11.39
CA SER A 395 -14.27 11.79 -11.55
C SER A 395 -14.05 12.17 -13.02
N PHE A 396 -13.46 11.25 -13.78
CA PHE A 396 -13.26 11.42 -15.21
C PHE A 396 -14.59 11.47 -15.97
N GLY A 397 -15.55 10.64 -15.55
CA GLY A 397 -16.91 10.61 -16.03
C GLY A 397 -17.59 11.96 -15.93
N VAL A 398 -17.56 12.57 -14.74
CA VAL A 398 -18.18 13.87 -14.48
C VAL A 398 -17.62 14.95 -15.41
N LEU A 399 -16.30 14.98 -15.59
CA LEU A 399 -15.67 15.87 -16.56
C LEU A 399 -16.08 15.51 -17.99
N GLY A 400 -16.12 14.20 -18.30
CA GLY A 400 -16.49 13.60 -19.60
C GLY A 400 -17.80 14.11 -20.15
N THR A 401 -18.76 14.32 -19.26
CA THR A 401 -20.11 14.78 -19.56
C THR A 401 -20.19 16.19 -20.13
N GLU A 402 -19.14 17.00 -20.02
CA GLU A 402 -19.07 18.29 -20.71
C GLU A 402 -19.00 18.15 -22.23
N SER A 403 -18.40 17.07 -22.75
CA SER A 403 -18.28 16.81 -24.20
C SER A 403 -19.29 15.78 -24.71
N ASP A 404 -19.65 14.79 -23.90
CA ASP A 404 -20.68 13.79 -24.21
C ASP A 404 -21.63 13.65 -23.02
N VAL A 405 -22.76 14.34 -23.13
CA VAL A 405 -23.78 14.44 -22.07
C VAL A 405 -24.28 13.08 -21.60
N ASP A 406 -24.25 12.03 -22.43
CA ASP A 406 -24.72 10.69 -22.08
C ASP A 406 -23.61 9.74 -21.60
N PHE A 407 -22.33 10.14 -21.68
CA PHE A 407 -21.19 9.27 -21.35
C PHE A 407 -21.28 8.70 -19.94
N PHE A 408 -21.55 9.55 -18.95
CA PHE A 408 -21.61 9.13 -17.56
C PHE A 408 -22.69 8.07 -17.34
N ALA A 409 -23.93 8.37 -17.77
CA ALA A 409 -25.09 7.50 -17.60
C ALA A 409 -24.98 6.18 -18.39
N THR A 410 -24.31 6.19 -19.54
CA THR A 410 -24.24 5.00 -20.42
C THR A 410 -23.03 4.12 -20.18
N GLN A 411 -21.93 4.65 -19.63
CA GLN A 411 -20.67 3.89 -19.55
C GLN A 411 -20.01 3.89 -18.18
N VAL A 412 -20.15 4.96 -17.39
CA VAL A 412 -19.53 5.05 -16.06
C VAL A 412 -20.47 4.46 -15.02
N GLU A 413 -21.70 4.97 -14.93
CA GLU A 413 -22.69 4.55 -13.95
C GLU A 413 -22.99 3.03 -14.02
N PRO A 414 -23.21 2.40 -15.20
CA PRO A 414 -23.45 0.97 -15.25
C PRO A 414 -22.25 0.13 -14.79
N LYS A 415 -21.02 0.54 -15.12
CA LYS A 415 -19.80 -0.17 -14.69
C LYS A 415 -19.60 -0.07 -13.18
N VAL A 416 -19.78 1.11 -12.60
CA VAL A 416 -19.67 1.32 -11.15
C VAL A 416 -20.76 0.53 -10.41
N ASN A 417 -22.01 0.59 -10.88
CA ASN A 417 -23.12 -0.17 -10.31
C ASN A 417 -22.88 -1.69 -10.39
N GLN A 418 -22.36 -2.19 -11.52
CA GLN A 418 -21.99 -3.60 -11.65
C GLN A 418 -20.93 -4.00 -10.61
N PHE A 419 -19.89 -3.18 -10.43
CA PHE A 419 -18.87 -3.46 -9.42
C PHE A 419 -19.41 -3.40 -8.00
N ILE A 420 -20.25 -2.41 -7.68
CA ILE A 420 -20.93 -2.33 -6.37
C ILE A 420 -21.71 -3.60 -6.10
N GLN A 421 -22.50 -4.08 -7.08
CA GLN A 421 -23.25 -5.33 -6.95
C GLN A 421 -22.33 -6.54 -6.75
N GLN A 422 -21.27 -6.65 -7.57
CA GLN A 422 -20.28 -7.72 -7.42
C GLN A 422 -19.62 -7.69 -6.03
N LEU A 423 -19.30 -6.51 -5.51
CA LEU A 423 -18.69 -6.34 -4.20
C LEU A 423 -19.65 -6.67 -3.06
N GLN A 424 -20.94 -6.37 -3.21
CA GLN A 424 -21.99 -6.82 -2.30
C GLN A 424 -22.14 -8.35 -2.32
N ASP A 425 -22.17 -8.97 -3.50
CA ASP A 425 -22.25 -10.42 -3.64
C ASP A 425 -21.02 -11.10 -3.01
N ARG A 426 -19.82 -10.54 -3.21
CA ARG A 426 -18.57 -10.98 -2.53
C ARG A 426 -18.63 -10.81 -1.03
N SER A 427 -19.19 -9.71 -0.53
CA SER A 427 -19.39 -9.48 0.91
C SER A 427 -20.31 -10.55 1.52
N ASN A 428 -21.36 -10.97 0.78
CA ASN A 428 -22.23 -12.06 1.21
C ASN A 428 -21.53 -13.43 1.16
N ASP A 429 -20.69 -13.67 0.15
CA ASP A 429 -19.90 -14.89 0.03
C ASP A 429 -18.88 -15.02 1.18
N LEU A 430 -18.15 -13.95 1.50
CA LEU A 430 -17.25 -13.88 2.67
C LEU A 430 -18.00 -14.16 3.98
N GLY A 431 -19.23 -13.64 4.12
CA GLY A 431 -20.08 -13.93 5.27
C GLY A 431 -20.48 -15.41 5.34
N SER A 432 -20.89 -15.99 4.22
CA SER A 432 -21.26 -17.42 4.13
C SER A 432 -20.07 -18.35 4.42
N GLN A 433 -18.88 -17.96 4.00
CA GLN A 433 -17.63 -18.66 4.31
C GLN A 433 -17.27 -18.54 5.79
N ALA A 434 -17.42 -17.35 6.39
CA ALA A 434 -17.23 -17.16 7.83
C ALA A 434 -18.22 -17.99 8.65
N ASP A 435 -19.47 -18.13 8.19
CA ASP A 435 -20.47 -19.02 8.79
C ASP A 435 -20.04 -20.49 8.66
N THR A 436 -19.54 -20.91 7.48
CA THR A 436 -19.02 -22.28 7.26
C THR A 436 -17.85 -22.60 8.19
N LEU A 437 -16.91 -21.66 8.37
CA LEU A 437 -15.84 -21.81 9.36
C LEU A 437 -16.40 -21.86 10.79
N GLY A 438 -17.46 -21.10 11.08
CA GLY A 438 -18.16 -21.13 12.37
C GLY A 438 -18.79 -22.48 12.66
N ASP A 439 -19.43 -23.10 11.68
CA ASP A 439 -20.01 -24.44 11.79
C ASP A 439 -18.90 -25.48 12.05
N LEU A 440 -17.78 -25.43 11.31
CA LEU A 440 -16.62 -26.30 11.53
C LEU A 440 -16.01 -26.14 12.92
N ILE A 441 -15.86 -24.90 13.39
CA ILE A 441 -15.41 -24.62 14.76
C ILE A 441 -16.36 -25.29 15.76
N GLY A 442 -17.67 -25.16 15.57
CA GLY A 442 -18.67 -25.80 16.43
C GLY A 442 -18.56 -27.33 16.44
N GLU A 443 -18.38 -27.96 15.28
CA GLU A 443 -18.16 -29.41 15.17
C GLU A 443 -16.86 -29.84 15.88
N TRP A 444 -15.78 -29.09 15.73
CA TRP A 444 -14.51 -29.39 16.39
C TRP A 444 -14.55 -29.14 17.90
N GLU A 445 -15.32 -28.15 18.37
CA GLU A 445 -15.58 -27.95 19.79
C GLU A 445 -16.36 -29.12 20.40
N GLU A 446 -17.33 -29.68 19.68
CA GLU A 446 -18.03 -30.90 20.10
C GLU A 446 -17.07 -32.10 20.16
N GLU A 447 -16.26 -32.31 19.11
CA GLU A 447 -15.25 -33.39 19.09
C GLU A 447 -14.21 -33.21 20.19
N LEU A 448 -13.79 -31.97 20.49
CA LEU A 448 -12.88 -31.63 21.59
C LEU A 448 -13.46 -32.04 22.95
N ASN A 449 -14.75 -31.83 23.17
CA ASN A 449 -15.44 -32.23 24.40
C ASN A 449 -15.55 -33.76 24.55
N ASN A 450 -15.63 -34.48 23.43
CA ASN A 450 -15.70 -35.95 23.41
C ASN A 450 -14.31 -36.61 23.46
N THR A 451 -13.26 -35.86 23.16
CA THR A 451 -11.87 -36.35 23.10
C THR A 451 -11.25 -36.43 24.50
N THR A 452 -10.85 -37.63 24.92
CA THR A 452 -10.23 -37.85 26.25
C THR A 452 -8.69 -37.82 26.25
N ASP A 453 -8.05 -37.89 25.07
CA ASP A 453 -6.59 -37.86 24.94
C ASP A 453 -6.08 -36.41 24.92
N GLU A 454 -5.22 -36.05 25.86
CA GLU A 454 -4.75 -34.66 26.03
C GLU A 454 -3.99 -34.13 24.80
N VAL A 455 -3.26 -35.00 24.09
CA VAL A 455 -2.54 -34.60 22.87
C VAL A 455 -3.52 -34.25 21.74
N SER A 456 -4.56 -35.07 21.58
CA SER A 456 -5.64 -34.82 20.62
C SER A 456 -6.42 -33.55 20.98
N ARG A 457 -6.67 -33.31 22.28
CA ARG A 457 -7.32 -32.09 22.76
C ARG A 457 -6.51 -30.84 22.45
N GLN A 458 -5.20 -30.85 22.66
CA GLN A 458 -4.35 -29.70 22.35
C GLN A 458 -4.37 -29.39 20.84
N ALA A 459 -4.24 -30.42 19.99
CA ALA A 459 -4.26 -30.22 18.54
C ALA A 459 -5.60 -29.63 18.06
N LEU A 460 -6.73 -30.13 18.55
CA LEU A 460 -8.05 -29.56 18.27
C LEU A 460 -8.16 -28.11 18.76
N THR A 461 -7.61 -27.80 19.95
CA THR A 461 -7.60 -26.43 20.49
C THR A 461 -6.81 -25.47 19.60
N ASP A 462 -5.65 -25.90 19.11
CA ASP A 462 -4.81 -25.10 18.21
C ASP A 462 -5.52 -24.86 16.87
N LEU A 463 -6.12 -25.91 16.27
CA LEU A 463 -6.92 -25.83 15.04
C LEU A 463 -8.09 -24.84 15.18
N ILE A 464 -8.88 -24.96 16.26
CA ILE A 464 -10.00 -24.07 16.55
C ILE A 464 -9.51 -22.62 16.67
N THR A 465 -8.42 -22.39 17.40
CA THR A 465 -7.87 -21.03 17.61
C THR A 465 -7.46 -20.39 16.28
N GLU A 466 -6.78 -21.15 15.42
CA GLU A 466 -6.30 -20.67 14.11
C GLU A 466 -7.49 -20.36 13.17
N THR A 467 -8.51 -21.23 13.14
CA THR A 467 -9.71 -21.02 12.34
C THR A 467 -10.59 -19.88 12.85
N ILE A 468 -10.65 -19.63 14.16
CA ILE A 468 -11.28 -18.40 14.71
C ILE A 468 -10.56 -17.15 14.20
N GLY A 469 -9.23 -17.18 14.13
CA GLY A 469 -8.44 -16.09 13.54
C GLY A 469 -8.84 -15.79 12.10
N GLN A 470 -8.94 -16.84 11.27
CA GLN A 470 -9.39 -16.73 9.88
C GLN A 470 -10.82 -16.21 9.76
N GLN A 471 -11.75 -16.74 10.56
CA GLN A 471 -13.15 -16.30 10.56
C GLN A 471 -13.25 -14.79 10.84
N ASN A 472 -12.52 -14.30 11.86
CA ASN A 472 -12.48 -12.88 12.18
C ASN A 472 -11.91 -12.03 11.03
N ASN A 473 -10.88 -12.53 10.34
CA ASN A 473 -10.32 -11.85 9.17
C ASN A 473 -11.33 -11.76 8.02
N LEU A 474 -12.14 -12.80 7.78
CA LEU A 474 -13.20 -12.78 6.76
C LEU A 474 -14.29 -11.75 7.12
N LEU A 475 -14.73 -11.72 8.38
CA LEU A 475 -15.72 -10.75 8.87
C LEU A 475 -15.19 -9.31 8.78
N GLN A 476 -13.90 -9.09 9.09
CA GLN A 476 -13.28 -7.78 8.93
C GLN A 476 -13.29 -7.35 7.46
N ARG A 477 -12.96 -8.25 6.52
CA ARG A 477 -13.01 -7.93 5.08
C ARG A 477 -14.41 -7.72 4.55
N GLN A 478 -15.37 -8.48 5.07
CA GLN A 478 -16.78 -8.25 4.79
C GLN A 478 -17.16 -6.80 5.12
N GLN A 479 -16.72 -6.31 6.28
CA GLN A 479 -16.91 -4.92 6.69
C GLN A 479 -16.15 -3.94 5.79
N GLU A 480 -14.87 -4.18 5.47
CA GLU A 480 -14.11 -3.32 4.55
C GLU A 480 -14.79 -3.22 3.17
N ASN A 481 -15.35 -4.32 2.64
CA ASN A 481 -16.10 -4.31 1.38
C ASN A 481 -17.39 -3.48 1.50
N GLN A 482 -18.09 -3.54 2.63
CA GLN A 482 -19.29 -2.71 2.86
C GLN A 482 -18.97 -1.22 2.95
N GLU A 483 -17.84 -0.86 3.54
CA GLU A 483 -17.35 0.52 3.59
C GLU A 483 -17.05 1.04 2.17
N ILE A 484 -16.36 0.25 1.33
CA ILE A 484 -16.08 0.59 -0.08
C ILE A 484 -17.37 0.72 -0.89
N VAL A 485 -18.33 -0.21 -0.71
CA VAL A 485 -19.65 -0.13 -1.35
C VAL A 485 -20.34 1.18 -1.00
N THR A 486 -20.29 1.58 0.28
CA THR A 486 -20.89 2.83 0.74
C THR A 486 -20.21 4.03 0.11
N GLU A 487 -18.88 4.09 0.14
CA GLU A 487 -18.09 5.19 -0.44
C GLU A 487 -18.36 5.35 -1.95
N LEU A 488 -18.31 4.26 -2.72
CA LEU A 488 -18.58 4.30 -4.16
C LEU A 488 -20.03 4.68 -4.47
N SER A 489 -20.99 4.20 -3.68
CA SER A 489 -22.41 4.52 -3.86
C SER A 489 -22.69 6.00 -3.59
N ASP A 490 -22.13 6.54 -2.50
CA ASP A 490 -22.27 7.96 -2.13
C ASP A 490 -21.65 8.84 -3.22
N ARG A 491 -20.45 8.49 -3.68
CA ARG A 491 -19.75 9.26 -4.70
C ARG A 491 -20.40 9.18 -6.08
N LEU A 492 -20.94 8.02 -6.45
CA LEU A 492 -21.75 7.87 -7.66
C LEU A 492 -23.01 8.74 -7.56
N THR A 493 -23.68 8.76 -6.41
CA THR A 493 -24.86 9.60 -6.17
C THR A 493 -24.52 11.09 -6.28
N GLU A 494 -23.45 11.54 -5.64
CA GLU A 494 -22.96 12.92 -5.71
C GLU A 494 -22.65 13.34 -7.16
N ALA A 495 -21.97 12.47 -7.90
CA ALA A 495 -21.66 12.68 -9.31
C ALA A 495 -22.93 12.78 -10.16
N THR A 496 -23.89 11.86 -10.00
CA THR A 496 -25.17 11.88 -10.73
C THR A 496 -25.97 13.15 -10.45
N VAL A 497 -26.06 13.59 -9.20
CA VAL A 497 -26.75 14.85 -8.83
C VAL A 497 -26.06 16.07 -9.44
N SER A 498 -24.73 16.12 -9.38
CA SER A 498 -23.95 17.23 -9.96
C SER A 498 -24.14 17.33 -11.48
N LEU A 499 -24.21 16.19 -12.16
CA LEU A 499 -24.42 16.13 -13.61
C LEU A 499 -25.83 16.49 -14.05
N GLU A 500 -26.84 16.16 -13.25
CA GLU A 500 -28.21 16.60 -13.52
C GLU A 500 -28.32 18.13 -13.47
N ASN A 501 -27.69 18.76 -12.46
CA ASN A 501 -27.63 20.23 -12.37
C ASN A 501 -26.90 20.84 -13.58
N LEU A 502 -25.77 20.25 -13.98
CA LEU A 502 -25.01 20.70 -15.15
C LEU A 502 -25.84 20.59 -16.45
N ARG A 503 -26.54 19.46 -16.65
CA ARG A 503 -27.44 19.26 -17.79
C ARG A 503 -28.54 20.30 -17.85
N GLN A 504 -29.18 20.61 -16.72
CA GLN A 504 -30.22 21.62 -16.66
C GLN A 504 -29.68 23.02 -16.98
N GLN A 505 -28.48 23.37 -16.51
CA GLN A 505 -27.81 24.62 -16.87
C GLN A 505 -27.46 24.69 -18.36
N GLN A 506 -26.88 23.63 -18.92
CA GLN A 506 -26.55 23.57 -20.35
C GLN A 506 -27.81 23.66 -21.23
N GLU A 507 -28.90 22.99 -20.86
CA GLU A 507 -30.16 23.06 -21.60
C GLU A 507 -30.74 24.48 -21.55
N LEU A 508 -30.66 25.17 -20.41
CA LEU A 508 -31.07 26.56 -20.28
C LEU A 508 -30.22 27.48 -21.19
N GLU A 509 -28.90 27.35 -21.15
CA GLU A 509 -27.98 28.17 -21.96
C GLU A 509 -28.21 27.96 -23.47
N ILE A 510 -28.42 26.72 -23.90
CA ILE A 510 -28.77 26.42 -25.30
C ILE A 510 -30.09 27.08 -25.70
N ARG A 511 -31.11 27.04 -24.83
CA ARG A 511 -32.41 27.69 -25.09
C ARG A 511 -32.27 29.21 -25.18
N GLU A 512 -31.45 29.83 -24.32
CA GLU A 512 -31.17 31.25 -24.38
C GLU A 512 -30.42 31.64 -25.67
N GLN A 513 -29.42 30.86 -26.07
CA GLN A 513 -28.69 31.07 -27.32
C GLN A 513 -29.60 30.91 -28.54
N LEU A 514 -30.47 29.90 -28.57
CA LEU A 514 -31.45 29.70 -29.64
C LEU A 514 -32.42 30.90 -29.73
N ASN A 515 -32.99 31.34 -28.61
CA ASN A 515 -33.84 32.54 -28.59
C ASN A 515 -33.10 33.80 -29.08
N SER A 516 -31.83 33.96 -28.70
CA SER A 516 -30.99 35.07 -29.18
C SER A 516 -30.73 34.98 -30.69
N ASN A 517 -30.46 33.78 -31.20
CA ASN A 517 -30.26 33.53 -32.63
C ASN A 517 -31.56 33.79 -33.42
N ASP A 518 -32.72 33.41 -32.90
CA ASP A 518 -34.02 33.72 -33.52
C ASP A 518 -34.26 35.24 -33.58
N LYS A 519 -34.01 35.96 -32.47
CA LYS A 519 -34.06 37.44 -32.44
C LYS A 519 -33.11 38.08 -33.46
N ARG A 520 -31.91 37.52 -33.64
CA ARG A 520 -30.93 37.96 -34.66
C ARG A 520 -31.39 37.67 -36.08
N LEU A 521 -31.97 36.50 -36.32
CA LEU A 521 -32.45 36.06 -37.63
C LEU A 521 -33.65 36.89 -38.08
N GLU A 522 -34.56 37.24 -37.16
CA GLU A 522 -35.62 38.22 -37.42
C GLU A 522 -35.06 39.60 -37.82
N ALA A 523 -34.03 40.09 -37.11
CA ALA A 523 -33.42 41.38 -37.42
C ALA A 523 -32.74 41.38 -38.81
N LEU A 524 -32.02 40.29 -39.15
CA LEU A 524 -31.41 40.12 -40.47
C LEU A 524 -32.45 40.02 -41.59
N ASN A 525 -33.55 39.30 -41.36
CA ASN A 525 -34.65 39.24 -42.34
C ASN A 525 -35.28 40.62 -42.58
N ARG A 526 -35.50 41.40 -41.52
CA ARG A 526 -35.98 42.79 -41.66
C ARG A 526 -35.01 43.66 -42.44
N GLN A 527 -33.70 43.54 -42.18
CA GLN A 527 -32.68 44.25 -42.95
C GLN A 527 -32.71 43.86 -44.43
N LEU A 528 -32.82 42.57 -44.74
CA LEU A 528 -32.92 42.05 -46.11
C LEU A 528 -34.16 42.59 -46.84
N GLU A 529 -35.31 42.67 -46.17
CA GLU A 529 -36.52 43.28 -46.73
C GLU A 529 -36.32 44.77 -47.05
N THR A 530 -35.62 45.50 -46.18
CA THR A 530 -35.28 46.91 -46.38
C THR A 530 -34.30 47.10 -47.54
N GLU A 531 -33.27 46.26 -47.65
CA GLU A 531 -32.31 46.27 -48.76
C GLU A 531 -33.01 45.94 -50.10
N THR A 532 -33.90 44.94 -50.10
CA THR A 532 -34.70 44.57 -51.28
C THR A 532 -35.61 45.72 -51.72
N ALA A 533 -36.25 46.42 -50.77
CA ALA A 533 -37.06 47.59 -51.05
C ALA A 533 -36.23 48.77 -51.58
N ALA A 534 -34.99 48.93 -51.10
CA ALA A 534 -34.08 49.97 -51.55
C ALA A 534 -33.59 49.71 -52.97
N GLU A 535 -33.20 48.46 -53.27
CA GLU A 535 -32.81 48.03 -54.61
C GLU A 535 -33.96 48.20 -55.60
N LYS A 536 -35.19 47.85 -55.21
CA LYS A 536 -36.39 48.08 -56.02
C LYS A 536 -36.65 49.56 -56.28
N ALA A 537 -36.51 50.41 -55.27
CA ALA A 537 -36.67 51.86 -55.40
C ALA A 537 -35.65 52.47 -56.37
N VAL A 538 -34.38 52.03 -56.29
CA VAL A 538 -33.30 52.47 -57.19
C VAL A 538 -33.52 51.97 -58.62
N ASN A 539 -33.97 50.73 -58.80
CA ASN A 539 -34.14 50.12 -60.13
C ASN A 539 -35.39 50.59 -60.87
N GLU A 540 -36.52 50.78 -60.16
CA GLU A 540 -37.79 51.16 -60.78
C GLU A 540 -37.96 52.69 -60.93
N ASP A 541 -37.27 53.48 -60.09
CA ASP A 541 -37.33 54.95 -60.02
C ASP A 541 -38.76 55.54 -60.06
N THR A 542 -39.70 54.86 -59.38
CA THR A 542 -41.09 55.29 -59.28
C THR A 542 -41.40 55.85 -57.89
N VAL A 543 -42.33 56.82 -57.85
CA VAL A 543 -42.87 57.36 -56.58
C VAL A 543 -43.45 56.24 -55.70
N LEU A 544 -44.04 55.20 -56.31
CA LEU A 544 -44.57 54.05 -55.58
C LEU A 544 -43.47 53.22 -54.93
N ALA A 545 -42.34 52.98 -55.62
CA ALA A 545 -41.23 52.22 -55.08
C ALA A 545 -40.51 52.96 -53.92
N TYR A 546 -40.33 54.28 -54.03
CA TYR A 546 -39.82 55.09 -52.91
C TYR A 546 -40.79 55.18 -51.72
N ALA A 547 -42.11 55.19 -51.97
CA ALA A 547 -43.10 55.11 -50.89
C ALA A 547 -43.04 53.76 -50.16
N GLN A 548 -42.90 52.66 -50.90
CA GLN A 548 -42.73 51.32 -50.34
C GLN A 548 -41.44 51.19 -49.51
N LEU A 549 -40.33 51.76 -49.99
CA LEU A 549 -39.08 51.84 -49.22
C LEU A 549 -39.28 52.61 -47.91
N ASN A 550 -39.92 53.78 -47.97
CA ASN A 550 -40.16 54.60 -46.79
C ASN A 550 -41.05 53.88 -45.76
N ASP A 551 -42.08 53.16 -46.21
CA ASP A 551 -42.93 52.34 -45.34
C ASP A 551 -42.14 51.19 -44.70
N GLN A 552 -41.28 50.49 -45.46
CA GLN A 552 -40.44 49.40 -44.97
C GLN A 552 -39.38 49.89 -43.97
N VAL A 553 -38.65 50.97 -44.28
CA VAL A 553 -37.67 51.60 -43.38
C VAL A 553 -38.33 52.04 -42.07
N ARG A 554 -39.55 52.59 -42.15
CA ARG A 554 -40.28 53.04 -40.96
C ARG A 554 -40.77 51.86 -40.11
N ALA A 555 -41.19 50.77 -40.75
CA ALA A 555 -41.53 49.52 -40.07
C ALA A 555 -40.31 48.93 -39.34
N ASP A 556 -39.16 48.85 -40.01
CA ASP A 556 -37.91 48.33 -39.45
C ASP A 556 -37.38 49.20 -38.29
N LEU A 557 -37.39 50.54 -38.44
CA LEU A 557 -37.06 51.48 -37.36
C LEU A 557 -37.96 51.31 -36.13
N THR A 558 -39.26 51.10 -36.34
CA THR A 558 -40.22 50.90 -35.25
C THR A 558 -39.99 49.57 -34.53
N ALA A 559 -39.75 48.51 -35.29
CA ALA A 559 -39.42 47.19 -34.75
C ALA A 559 -38.09 47.23 -33.96
N SER A 560 -37.05 47.85 -34.52
CA SER A 560 -35.75 48.04 -33.89
C SER A 560 -35.83 48.86 -32.60
N ALA A 561 -36.59 49.96 -32.59
CA ALA A 561 -36.81 50.74 -31.38
C ALA A 561 -37.55 49.95 -30.30
N THR A 562 -38.54 49.14 -30.69
CA THR A 562 -39.28 48.27 -29.76
C THR A 562 -38.38 47.19 -29.16
N GLN A 563 -37.54 46.56 -29.98
CA GLN A 563 -36.57 45.56 -29.54
C GLN A 563 -35.53 46.17 -28.60
N TRP A 564 -35.04 47.37 -28.90
CA TRP A 564 -34.07 48.07 -28.05
C TRP A 564 -34.65 48.43 -26.68
N VAL A 565 -35.91 48.89 -26.63
CA VAL A 565 -36.61 49.14 -25.37
C VAL A 565 -36.78 47.84 -24.56
N SER A 566 -37.13 46.73 -25.21
CA SER A 566 -37.23 45.42 -24.55
C SER A 566 -35.88 44.95 -24.00
N GLN A 567 -34.79 45.11 -24.75
CA GLN A 567 -33.43 44.77 -24.29
C GLN A 567 -32.97 45.64 -23.14
N LEU A 568 -33.33 46.93 -23.14
CA LEU A 568 -33.03 47.84 -22.03
C LEU A 568 -33.79 47.44 -20.75
N GLN A 569 -35.03 46.97 -20.89
CA GLN A 569 -35.83 46.44 -19.78
C GLN A 569 -35.26 45.13 -19.24
N GLU A 570 -34.92 44.17 -20.12
CA GLU A 570 -34.24 42.92 -19.74
C GLU A 570 -32.91 43.21 -19.03
N GLY A 571 -32.07 44.09 -19.58
CA GLY A 571 -30.79 44.46 -18.97
C GLY A 571 -30.93 45.20 -17.63
N HIS A 572 -31.97 46.02 -17.47
CA HIS A 572 -32.28 46.64 -16.18
C HIS A 572 -32.67 45.60 -15.13
N GLN A 573 -33.49 44.62 -15.52
CA GLN A 573 -33.89 43.52 -14.64
C GLN A 573 -32.71 42.64 -14.23
N GLN A 574 -31.84 42.27 -15.18
CA GLN A 574 -30.59 41.55 -14.89
C GLN A 574 -29.68 42.34 -13.94
N THR A 575 -29.59 43.66 -14.10
CA THR A 575 -28.81 44.51 -13.19
C THR A 575 -29.41 44.52 -11.78
N GLN A 576 -30.75 44.50 -11.65
CA GLN A 576 -31.41 44.38 -10.34
C GLN A 576 -31.13 43.02 -9.69
N GLU A 577 -31.22 41.93 -10.44
CA GLU A 577 -30.91 40.58 -9.95
C GLU A 577 -29.44 40.46 -9.50
N ILE A 578 -28.49 41.07 -10.22
CA ILE A 578 -27.08 41.14 -9.80
C ILE A 578 -26.92 41.94 -8.50
N VAL A 579 -27.64 43.05 -8.35
CA VAL A 579 -27.60 43.86 -7.12
C VAL A 579 -28.18 43.08 -5.95
N GLU A 580 -29.30 42.38 -6.13
CA GLU A 580 -29.87 41.49 -5.10
C GLU A 580 -28.91 40.35 -4.74
N SER A 581 -28.28 39.72 -5.74
CA SER A 581 -27.31 38.64 -5.50
C SER A 581 -26.04 39.15 -4.81
N GLN A 582 -25.55 40.35 -5.14
CA GLN A 582 -24.44 41.00 -4.42
C GLN A 582 -24.83 41.36 -3.00
N GLN A 583 -26.07 41.78 -2.78
CA GLN A 583 -26.58 42.11 -1.46
C GLN A 583 -26.69 40.87 -0.58
N ASN A 584 -27.22 39.76 -1.12
CA ASN A 584 -27.22 38.46 -0.44
C ASN A 584 -25.80 37.93 -0.15
N LEU A 585 -24.85 38.15 -1.07
CA LEU A 585 -23.44 37.78 -0.85
C LEU A 585 -22.80 38.66 0.23
N SER A 586 -23.11 39.96 0.25
CA SER A 586 -22.67 40.88 1.30
C SER A 586 -23.24 40.47 2.66
N GLU A 587 -24.53 40.16 2.72
CA GLU A 587 -25.19 39.65 3.93
C GLU A 587 -24.56 38.33 4.38
N SER A 588 -24.27 37.40 3.47
CA SER A 588 -23.58 36.15 3.82
C SER A 588 -22.13 36.37 4.29
N VAL A 589 -21.44 37.40 3.79
CA VAL A 589 -20.10 37.79 4.27
C VAL A 589 -20.20 38.46 5.63
N ASP A 590 -21.21 39.30 5.86
CA ASP A 590 -21.48 39.92 7.15
C ASP A 590 -21.85 38.85 8.20
N ASP A 591 -22.68 37.86 7.85
CA ASP A 591 -22.99 36.69 8.69
C ASP A 591 -21.73 35.84 8.98
N LEU A 592 -20.83 35.71 8.01
CA LEU A 592 -19.56 35.00 8.19
C LEU A 592 -18.61 35.79 9.11
N ILE A 593 -18.57 37.12 8.98
CA ILE A 593 -17.81 38.01 9.85
C ILE A 593 -18.38 37.94 11.27
N GLU A 594 -19.70 38.00 11.43
CA GLU A 594 -20.39 37.87 12.72
C GLU A 594 -20.14 36.49 13.34
N TYR A 595 -20.23 35.41 12.56
CA TYR A 595 -19.87 34.07 13.01
C TYR A 595 -18.41 33.97 13.44
N ILE A 596 -17.49 34.59 12.69
CA ILE A 596 -16.08 34.66 13.06
C ILE A 596 -15.92 35.46 14.35
N GLU A 597 -16.56 36.61 14.49
CA GLU A 597 -16.49 37.46 15.69
C GLU A 597 -17.07 36.76 16.93
N ASP A 598 -18.16 36.01 16.78
CA ASP A 598 -18.86 35.34 17.89
C ASP A 598 -18.28 33.96 18.25
N ASN A 599 -17.71 33.22 17.29
CA ASN A 599 -17.31 31.82 17.49
C ASN A 599 -15.81 31.55 17.30
N LEU A 600 -15.08 32.43 16.62
CA LEU A 600 -13.67 32.20 16.24
C LEU A 600 -12.73 33.33 16.67
N ALA A 601 -13.24 34.53 16.92
CA ALA A 601 -12.47 35.64 17.44
C ALA A 601 -12.41 35.52 18.95
N ASP A 602 -11.20 35.27 19.44
CA ASP A 602 -10.82 35.59 20.81
C ASP A 602 -10.91 37.12 20.95
N VAL A 603 -12.10 37.62 21.30
CA VAL A 603 -12.43 39.07 21.37
C VAL A 603 -11.51 39.81 22.37
N ASP A 604 -10.83 39.09 23.25
CA ASP A 604 -9.71 39.59 24.03
C ASP A 604 -8.63 38.51 24.07
N GLY A 605 -7.53 38.68 23.30
CA GLY A 605 -6.39 37.76 23.26
C GLY A 605 -5.76 37.44 24.62
N GLU A 606 -6.40 36.59 25.41
CA GLU A 606 -5.89 35.94 26.60
C GLU A 606 -5.66 34.46 26.28
N ARG A 607 -4.68 34.24 25.41
CA ARG A 607 -3.93 32.99 25.42
C ARG A 607 -3.25 32.87 26.78
N ASP A 608 -3.92 32.12 27.64
CA ASP A 608 -3.53 31.57 28.94
C ASP A 608 -2.00 31.44 29.09
N ARG A 609 -1.36 32.52 29.57
CA ARG A 609 -0.02 32.49 30.14
C ARG A 609 -0.17 32.31 31.65
N ASN A 610 -0.66 31.15 32.11
CA ASN A 610 -0.39 30.66 33.47
C ASN A 610 -0.80 29.19 33.67
N LEU A 611 -0.01 28.27 33.13
CA LEU A 611 0.17 26.95 33.75
C LEU A 611 1.67 26.62 33.80
N ALA A 612 2.34 27.28 34.76
CA ALA A 612 3.50 26.74 35.43
C ALA A 612 3.12 26.55 36.91
N TYR A 613 2.63 25.35 37.24
CA TYR A 613 2.95 24.59 38.44
C TYR A 613 2.58 23.12 38.26
#